data_AF-A0A1E1V7F4-F1
#
_entry.id   AF-A0A1E1V7F4-F1
#
_cell.length_a   1.000
_cell.length_b   1.000
_cell.length_c   1.000
_cell.angle_alpha   90.00
_cell.angle_beta   90.00
_cell.angle_gamma   90.00
#
_symmetry.space_group_name_H-M   'P 1'
#
loop_
_entity.id
_entity.type
_entity.pdbx_description
1 polymer ?
#
loop_
_entity_poly.entity_id
_entity_poly.type
_entity_poly.pdbx_seq_one_letter_code
_entity_poly.pdbx_strand_id
1 'polypeptide(L)' 'MISLSFGFRDRSSAGNYRIVRVLPAAENGQRQYRVRGSDGHERAIEEHQIRAGVAEKNHFGNLK' A
#
# COMPACT_ATOMS: atom_id res chain seq x y z
N MET A 1 4.74 6.59 -6.51
CA MET A 1 3.31 6.27 -6.24
C MET A 1 3.22 4.75 -6.17
N ILE A 2 2.43 4.19 -5.25
CA ILE A 2 2.24 2.74 -5.12
C ILE A 2 0.79 2.38 -5.44
N SER A 3 0.54 1.16 -5.89
CA SER A 3 -0.82 0.65 -6.09
C SER A 3 -1.09 -0.43 -5.04
N LEU A 4 -2.19 -0.30 -4.33
CA LEU A 4 -2.65 -1.29 -3.37
C LEU A 4 -3.91 -1.94 -3.94
N SER A 5 -3.96 -3.26 -3.89
CA SER A 5 -5.02 -4.12 -4.42
C SER A 5 -6.04 -4.53 -3.36
N PHE A 6 -5.77 -4.22 -2.08
CA PHE A 6 -6.68 -4.42 -0.96
C PHE A 6 -7.22 -3.08 -0.44
N GLY A 7 -8.40 -3.13 0.18
CA GLY A 7 -9.03 -2.00 0.84
C GLY A 7 -8.55 -1.82 2.29
N PHE A 8 -8.87 -0.66 2.85
CA PHE A 8 -8.71 -0.34 4.26
C PHE A 8 -10.02 -0.59 5.01
N ARG A 9 -9.96 -0.74 6.34
CA ARG A 9 -11.16 -0.98 7.17
C ARG A 9 -12.23 0.10 7.00
N ASP A 10 -11.79 1.32 6.73
CA ASP A 10 -12.62 2.51 6.51
C ASP A 10 -12.97 2.73 5.03
N ARG A 11 -12.40 1.96 4.09
CA ARG A 11 -12.74 2.04 2.65
C ARG A 11 -12.24 0.85 1.83
N SER A 12 -13.15 0.20 1.09
CA SER A 12 -12.84 -0.95 0.21
C SER A 12 -12.02 -0.64 -1.05
N SER A 13 -11.51 0.59 -1.25
CA SER A 13 -10.86 0.96 -2.51
C SER A 13 -9.40 0.52 -2.57
N ALA A 14 -9.17 -0.56 -3.31
CA ALA A 14 -7.96 -0.72 -4.09
C ALA A 14 -7.70 0.55 -4.93
N GLY A 15 -6.44 0.93 -5.14
CA GLY A 15 -6.12 2.14 -5.88
C GLY A 15 -4.68 2.62 -5.76
N ASN A 16 -4.44 3.81 -6.30
CA ASN A 16 -3.13 4.45 -6.25
C ASN A 16 -3.00 5.32 -5.00
N TYR A 17 -1.87 5.15 -4.32
CA TYR A 17 -1.53 5.85 -3.09
C TYR A 17 -0.14 6.48 -3.20
N ARG A 18 0.06 7.61 -2.54
CA ARG A 18 1.37 8.26 -2.40
C ARG A 18 1.90 8.02 -0.99
N ILE A 19 3.14 7.57 -0.87
CA ILE A 19 3.84 7.57 0.42
C ILE A 19 4.10 9.02 0.81
N VAL A 20 3.58 9.43 1.96
CA VAL A 20 3.74 10.78 2.51
C VAL A 20 4.74 10.83 3.66
N ARG A 21 4.98 9.71 4.34
CA ARG A 21 5.97 9.62 5.42
C ARG A 21 6.44 8.17 5.62
N VAL A 22 7.70 8.00 5.97
CA VAL A 22 8.25 6.74 6.50
C VAL A 22 8.16 6.79 8.03
N LEU A 23 7.61 5.76 8.64
CA LEU A 23 7.46 5.64 10.10
C LEU A 23 8.59 4.76 10.67
N PRO A 24 8.85 4.82 12.00
CA PRO A 24 9.70 3.86 12.67
C PRO A 24 9.29 2.42 12.33
N ALA A 25 10.25 1.50 12.33
CA ALA A 25 9.94 0.10 12.14
C ALA A 25 8.97 -0.38 13.23
N ALA A 26 8.02 -1.25 12.86
CA ALA A 26 7.21 -1.97 13.82
C ALA A 26 8.09 -2.88 14.69
N GLU A 27 7.54 -3.38 15.79
CA GLU A 27 8.26 -4.28 16.72
C GLU A 27 8.78 -5.55 16.02
N ASN A 28 8.13 -5.96 14.93
CA ASN A 28 8.55 -7.07 14.07
C ASN A 28 9.74 -6.72 13.12
N GLY A 29 10.29 -5.51 13.21
CA GLY A 29 11.37 -5.01 12.35
C GLY A 29 10.93 -4.52 10.96
N GLN A 30 9.63 -4.60 10.62
CA GLN A 30 9.13 -4.16 9.33
C GLN A 30 9.02 -2.64 9.26
N ARG A 31 9.40 -2.06 8.12
CA ARG A 31 9.18 -0.63 7.87
C ARG A 31 7.69 -0.35 7.75
N GLN A 32 7.28 0.75 8.37
CA GLN A 32 5.93 1.28 8.28
C GLN A 32 5.90 2.55 7.44
N TYR A 33 4.80 2.79 6.76
CA TYR A 33 4.61 3.91 5.85
C TYR A 33 3.25 4.55 6.08
N ARG A 34 3.21 5.88 6.06
CA ARG A 34 1.96 6.62 5.87
C ARG A 34 1.74 6.86 4.39
N VAL A 35 0.56 6.49 3.90
CA VAL A 35 0.14 6.67 2.52
C VAL A 35 -1.13 7.49 2.41
N ARG A 36 -1.24 8.29 1.35
CA ARG A 36 -2.40 9.14 1.07
C ARG A 36 -3.02 8.77 -0.28
N GLY A 37 -4.32 8.48 -0.26
CA GLY A 37 -5.11 8.16 -1.46
C GLY A 37 -5.71 9.41 -2.11
N SER A 38 -6.44 9.23 -3.22
CA SER A 38 -7.17 10.31 -3.89
C SER A 38 -8.31 10.90 -3.04
N ASP A 39 -8.76 10.16 -2.03
CA ASP A 39 -9.72 10.66 -1.03
C ASP A 39 -9.10 11.60 0.00
N GLY A 40 -7.79 11.85 -0.08
CA GLY A 40 -7.09 12.75 0.83
C GLY A 40 -6.87 12.19 2.23
N HIS A 41 -7.29 10.95 2.52
CA HIS A 41 -7.08 10.32 3.82
C HIS A 41 -5.73 9.61 3.90
N GLU A 42 -5.09 9.74 5.06
CA GLU A 42 -3.82 9.09 5.36
C GLU A 42 -4.01 7.78 6.12
N ARG A 43 -3.30 6.73 5.71
CA ARG A 43 -3.33 5.40 6.35
C ARG A 43 -1.93 4.90 6.63
N ALA A 44 -1.78 4.16 7.73
CA ALA A 44 -0.56 3.43 8.02
C ALA A 44 -0.61 2.07 7.31
N ILE A 45 0.49 1.68 6.66
CA ILE A 45 0.69 0.36 6.06
C ILE A 45 2.09 -0.16 6.40
N GLU A 46 2.25 -1.47 6.38
CA GLU A 46 3.54 -2.14 6.50
C GLU A 46 4.17 -2.45 5.13
N GLU A 47 5.47 -2.68 5.10
CA GLU A 47 6.21 -2.99 3.87
C GLU A 47 5.66 -4.22 3.12
N HIS A 48 5.24 -5.26 3.83
CA HIS A 48 4.71 -6.47 3.21
C HIS A 48 3.45 -6.19 2.38
N GLN A 49 2.64 -5.22 2.80
CA GLN A 49 1.43 -4.82 2.09
C GLN A 49 1.74 -4.11 0.77
N ILE A 50 2.87 -3.38 0.70
CA ILE A 50 3.37 -2.79 -0.55
C ILE A 50 3.83 -3.90 -1.49
N ARG A 51 4.57 -4.87 -0.97
CA ARG A 51 5.08 -6.01 -1.76
C ARG A 51 3.94 -6.85 -2.34
N ALA A 52 2.87 -7.08 -1.57
CA ALA A 52 1.67 -7.77 -2.04
C ALA A 52 1.01 -7.03 -3.22
N GLY A 53 0.86 -5.70 -3.13
CA GLY A 53 0.28 -4.90 -4.21
C GLY A 53 1.13 -4.87 -5.49
N VAL A 54 2.47 -4.93 -5.37
CA VAL A 54 3.38 -5.05 -6.53
C VAL A 54 3.25 -6.43 -7.18
N ALA A 55 3.15 -7.50 -6.38
CA ALA A 55 3.02 -8.86 -6.90
C ALA A 55 1.74 -9.03 -7.75
N GLU A 56 0.61 -8.47 -7.32
CA GLU A 56 -0.64 -8.52 -8.08
C GLU A 56 -0.56 -7.77 -9.42
N LYS A 57 0.15 -6.63 -9.46
CA LYS A 57 0.44 -5.92 -10.72
C LYS A 57 1.22 -6.79 -11.70
N ASN A 58 2.20 -7.54 -11.20
CA ASN A 58 3.03 -8.41 -12.03
C ASN A 58 2.26 -9.64 -12.53
N HIS A 59 1.27 -10.13 -11.77
CA HIS A 59 0.45 -11.27 -12.18
C HIS A 59 -0.51 -10.94 -13.32
N PHE A 60 -1.10 -9.73 -13.33
CA PHE A 60 -1.94 -9.24 -14.44
C PHE A 60 -1.16 -8.87 -15.70
N GLY A 61 0.16 -8.64 -15.60
CA GLY A 61 1.02 -8.26 -16.73
C GLY A 61 1.48 -9.40 -17.63
N ASN A 62 1.04 -10.64 -17.38
CA ASN A 62 1.60 -11.82 -18.05
C ASN A 62 0.58 -12.64 -18.88
N LEU A 63 -0.50 -12.00 -19.35
CA LEU A 63 -1.38 -12.58 -20.35
C LEU A 63 -1.04 -11.98 -21.72
N LYS A 64 -0.25 -12.73 -22.49
CA LYS A 64 0.05 -12.48 -23.91
C LYS A 64 -0.50 -13.63 -24.74
#